data_AF-A0A1Z2XRI8-F1
#
_entry.id   AF-A0A1Z2XRI8-F1
#
_cell.length_a   1.000
_cell.length_b   1.000
_cell.length_c   1.000
_cell.angle_alpha   90.00
_cell.angle_beta   90.00
_cell.angle_gamma   90.00
#
_symmetry.space_group_name_H-M   'P 1'
#
loop_
_entity.id
_entity.type
_entity.pdbx_description
1 polymer ?
#
loop_
_entity_poly.entity_id
_entity_poly.type
_entity_poly.pdbx_seq_one_letter_code
_entity_poly.pdbx_strand_id
1 'polypeptide(L)'
;MTREIKKTEALSRMEMLGLSSQDKTRFEKEDKVSISDDITGTSSWAKGDDLKRIRRFEEQYKVLVYAVVRSHTQIGTIDCYLFVSDYQEEWNHDRAEFRRTIHGDIEAKRLFAYAYNHDTPAFSDFGHMGVTITKDLRLFRIW
;
A
#
# COMPACT_ATOMS: atom_id res chain seq x y z
N MET A 1 -2.53 1.33 20.31
CA MET A 1 -1.52 2.04 19.48
C MET A 1 -1.95 3.49 19.29
N THR A 2 -1.04 4.47 19.28
CA THR A 2 -1.39 5.82 18.82
C THR A 2 -1.20 5.94 17.30
N ARG A 3 -1.89 6.88 16.69
CA ARG A 3 -1.75 7.18 15.26
C ARG A 3 -0.32 7.58 14.89
N GLU A 4 0.33 8.39 15.72
CA GLU A 4 1.71 8.85 15.50
C GLU A 4 2.71 7.69 15.45
N ILE A 5 2.57 6.69 16.33
CA ILE A 5 3.44 5.50 16.31
C ILE A 5 3.25 4.71 15.00
N LYS A 6 2.00 4.54 14.53
CA LYS A 6 1.73 3.93 13.21
C LYS A 6 2.31 4.75 12.07
N LYS A 7 2.29 6.08 12.17
CA LYS A 7 2.82 6.99 11.16
C LYS A 7 4.34 6.86 11.03
N THR A 8 5.06 6.74 12.14
CA THR A 8 6.50 6.48 12.14
C THR A 8 6.83 5.14 11.47
N GLU A 9 6.09 4.08 11.79
CA GLU A 9 6.26 2.77 11.14
C GLU A 9 5.93 2.84 9.63
N ALA A 10 4.86 3.52 9.26
CA ALA A 10 4.48 3.73 7.86
C ALA A 10 5.60 4.42 7.09
N LEU A 11 6.17 5.51 7.62
CA LEU A 11 7.30 6.21 7.00
C LEU A 11 8.54 5.31 6.86
N SER A 12 8.82 4.46 7.85
CA SER A 12 9.89 3.46 7.75
C SER A 12 9.63 2.45 6.63
N ARG A 13 8.40 1.91 6.53
CA ARG A 13 7.99 1.02 5.44
C ARG A 13 8.08 1.70 4.08
N MET A 14 7.73 3.00 4.00
CA MET A 14 7.86 3.77 2.76
C MET A 14 9.33 3.91 2.33
N GLU A 15 10.25 4.08 3.28
CA GLU A 15 11.69 4.10 3.01
C GLU A 15 12.20 2.73 2.54
N MET A 16 11.78 1.64 3.20
CA MET A 16 12.13 0.26 2.82
C MET A 16 11.62 -0.12 1.41
N LEU A 17 10.55 0.53 0.96
CA LEU A 17 9.99 0.43 -0.38
C LEU A 17 10.60 1.42 -1.37
N GLY A 18 11.51 2.29 -0.96
CA GLY A 18 12.12 3.27 -1.85
C GLY A 18 11.13 4.25 -2.48
N LEU A 19 9.99 4.52 -1.83
CA LEU A 19 9.01 5.51 -2.29
C LEU A 19 9.63 6.90 -2.37
N SER A 20 9.10 7.73 -3.29
CA SER A 20 9.64 9.06 -3.55
C SER A 20 9.61 9.95 -2.30
N SER A 21 10.57 10.88 -2.20
CA SER A 21 10.59 11.87 -1.11
C SER A 21 9.32 12.73 -1.08
N GLN A 22 8.65 12.91 -2.24
CA GLN A 22 7.39 13.64 -2.32
C GLN A 22 6.25 12.86 -1.63
N ASP A 23 6.13 11.55 -1.89
CA ASP A 23 5.14 10.69 -1.24
C ASP A 23 5.31 10.70 0.27
N LYS A 24 6.56 10.49 0.74
CA LYS A 24 6.87 10.50 2.17
C LYS A 24 6.54 11.85 2.83
N THR A 25 6.91 12.96 2.19
CA THR A 25 6.65 14.31 2.73
C THR A 25 5.16 14.63 2.79
N ARG A 26 4.40 14.30 1.73
CA ARG A 26 2.96 14.57 1.67
C ARG A 26 2.20 13.67 2.66
N PHE A 27 2.62 12.42 2.83
CA PHE A 27 2.06 11.54 3.87
C PHE A 27 2.36 12.07 5.29
N GLU A 28 3.62 12.44 5.56
CA GLU A 28 4.04 12.96 6.86
C GLU A 28 3.30 14.24 7.25
N LYS A 29 3.23 15.23 6.36
CA LYS A 29 2.75 16.58 6.70
C LYS A 29 1.26 16.79 6.44
N GLU A 30 0.71 16.12 5.44
CA GLU A 30 -0.67 16.37 4.95
C GLU A 30 -1.55 15.13 5.01
N ASP A 31 -1.00 13.99 5.44
CA ASP A 31 -1.73 12.74 5.57
C ASP A 31 -2.31 12.22 4.24
N LYS A 32 -1.65 12.58 3.14
CA LYS A 32 -2.01 12.14 1.80
C LYS A 32 -1.46 10.75 1.53
N VAL A 33 -2.35 9.87 1.09
CA VAL A 33 -2.02 8.51 0.63
C VAL A 33 -1.80 8.55 -0.88
N SER A 34 -0.66 8.06 -1.35
CA SER A 34 -0.41 7.90 -2.79
C SER A 34 -1.12 6.66 -3.33
N ILE A 35 -1.65 6.77 -4.55
CA ILE A 35 -2.22 5.68 -5.34
C ILE A 35 -1.34 5.55 -6.58
N SER A 36 -0.61 4.44 -6.69
CA SER A 36 0.15 4.10 -7.90
C SER A 36 -0.73 3.25 -8.80
N ASP A 37 -0.97 3.71 -10.02
CA ASP A 37 -1.90 3.10 -10.98
C ASP A 37 -1.13 2.45 -12.14
N ASP A 38 -1.34 1.15 -12.34
CA ASP A 38 -0.59 0.34 -13.29
C ASP A 38 -0.83 0.71 -14.76
N ILE A 39 -2.03 1.17 -15.12
CA ILE A 39 -2.38 1.58 -16.50
C ILE A 39 -1.75 2.93 -16.82
N THR A 40 -1.91 3.91 -15.94
CA THR A 40 -1.43 5.26 -16.23
C THR A 40 0.08 5.39 -16.07
N GLY A 41 0.69 4.49 -15.28
CA GLY A 41 2.08 4.62 -14.86
C GLY A 41 2.32 5.88 -14.01
N THR A 42 1.27 6.45 -13.43
CA THR A 42 1.35 7.65 -12.61
C THR A 42 0.90 7.38 -11.18
N SER A 43 1.41 8.18 -10.27
CA SER A 43 0.94 8.24 -8.89
C SER A 43 0.05 9.46 -8.71
N SER A 44 -1.09 9.27 -8.07
CA SER A 44 -2.01 10.35 -7.67
C SER A 44 -2.25 10.32 -6.16
N TRP A 45 -2.85 11.37 -5.61
CA TRP A 45 -3.24 11.39 -4.19
C TRP A 45 -4.69 10.95 -4.04
N ALA A 46 -4.95 10.09 -3.07
CA ALA A 46 -6.30 9.69 -2.72
C ALA A 46 -7.18 10.92 -2.42
N LYS A 47 -8.34 11.00 -3.07
CA LYS A 47 -9.33 12.07 -2.93
C LYS A 47 -10.73 11.53 -3.18
N GLY A 48 -11.75 12.31 -2.83
CA GLY A 48 -13.14 11.93 -3.08
C GLY A 48 -13.47 10.57 -2.48
N ASP A 49 -14.01 9.66 -3.30
CA ASP A 49 -14.46 8.35 -2.82
C ASP A 49 -13.32 7.38 -2.50
N ASP A 50 -12.16 7.50 -3.14
CA ASP A 50 -10.96 6.71 -2.77
C ASP A 50 -10.57 7.01 -1.32
N LEU A 51 -10.49 8.29 -0.96
CA LEU A 51 -10.15 8.68 0.40
C LEU A 51 -11.20 8.23 1.41
N LYS A 52 -12.50 8.37 1.09
CA LYS A 52 -13.58 7.90 1.98
C LYS A 52 -13.50 6.39 2.22
N ARG A 53 -13.23 5.59 1.18
CA ARG A 53 -13.05 4.14 1.30
C ARG A 53 -11.86 3.79 2.19
N ILE A 54 -10.72 4.43 1.96
CA ILE A 54 -9.52 4.25 2.78
C ILE A 54 -9.81 4.57 4.24
N ARG A 55 -10.44 5.71 4.55
CA ARG A 55 -10.77 6.08 5.95
C ARG A 55 -11.73 5.09 6.60
N ARG A 56 -12.75 4.63 5.88
CA ARG A 56 -13.68 3.60 6.39
C ARG A 56 -12.93 2.29 6.72
N PHE A 57 -12.01 1.88 5.85
CA PHE A 57 -11.17 0.70 6.10
C PHE A 57 -10.27 0.90 7.33
N GLU A 58 -9.60 2.04 7.45
CA GLU A 58 -8.78 2.40 8.61
C GLU A 58 -9.56 2.36 9.92
N GLU A 59 -10.79 2.88 9.92
CA GLU A 59 -11.69 2.87 11.09
C GLU A 59 -12.14 1.44 11.44
N GLN A 60 -12.58 0.67 10.44
CA GLN A 60 -13.10 -0.69 10.63
C GLN A 60 -12.05 -1.64 11.20
N TYR A 61 -10.82 -1.58 10.70
CA TYR A 61 -9.74 -2.50 11.10
C TYR A 61 -8.73 -1.88 12.07
N LYS A 62 -8.93 -0.61 12.47
CA LYS A 62 -8.01 0.15 13.33
C LYS A 62 -6.57 0.16 12.77
N VAL A 63 -6.44 0.40 11.47
CA VAL A 63 -5.14 0.45 10.77
C VAL A 63 -4.83 1.85 10.25
N LEU A 64 -3.64 2.06 9.69
CA LEU A 64 -3.23 3.28 9.00
C LEU A 64 -2.71 2.92 7.61
N VAL A 65 -3.35 3.38 6.54
CA VAL A 65 -2.93 3.15 5.15
C VAL A 65 -1.92 4.21 4.76
N TYR A 66 -0.80 3.79 4.16
CA TYR A 66 0.28 4.70 3.76
C TYR A 66 0.52 4.78 2.25
N ALA A 67 0.10 3.76 1.50
CA ALA A 67 0.14 3.76 0.04
C ALA A 67 -0.90 2.77 -0.52
N VAL A 68 -1.30 2.98 -1.77
CA VAL A 68 -2.19 2.11 -2.52
C VAL A 68 -1.55 1.73 -3.84
N VAL A 69 -1.65 0.45 -4.20
CA VAL A 69 -1.32 -0.05 -5.53
C VAL A 69 -2.62 -0.42 -6.23
N ARG A 70 -2.97 0.32 -7.27
CA ARG A 70 -4.16 0.09 -8.10
C ARG A 70 -3.78 -0.78 -9.28
N SER A 71 -4.55 -1.85 -9.47
CA SER A 71 -4.39 -2.77 -10.58
C SER A 71 -5.69 -3.01 -11.31
N HIS A 72 -5.62 -2.98 -12.64
CA HIS A 72 -6.76 -3.25 -13.51
C HIS A 72 -6.67 -4.67 -14.05
N THR A 73 -7.52 -5.55 -13.51
CA THR A 73 -7.50 -6.99 -13.80
C THR A 73 -8.75 -7.43 -14.56
N GLN A 74 -8.76 -8.67 -15.04
CA GLN A 74 -9.96 -9.26 -15.67
C GLN A 74 -11.14 -9.40 -14.71
N ILE A 75 -10.88 -9.47 -13.40
CA ILE A 75 -11.90 -9.58 -12.35
C ILE A 75 -12.25 -8.22 -11.72
N GLY A 76 -11.80 -7.15 -12.36
CA GLY A 76 -12.11 -5.78 -11.99
C GLY A 76 -10.92 -4.94 -11.55
N THR A 77 -11.23 -3.71 -11.14
CA THR A 77 -10.25 -2.79 -10.56
C THR A 77 -10.04 -3.13 -9.09
N ILE A 78 -8.78 -3.38 -8.71
CA ILE A 78 -8.38 -3.77 -7.37
C ILE A 78 -7.42 -2.74 -6.81
N ASP A 79 -7.74 -2.20 -5.63
CA ASP A 79 -6.82 -1.40 -4.84
C ASP A 79 -6.23 -2.24 -3.72
N CYS A 80 -4.92 -2.43 -3.74
CA CYS A 80 -4.19 -3.03 -2.64
C CYS A 80 -3.73 -1.94 -1.67
N TYR A 81 -4.34 -1.88 -0.48
CA TYR A 81 -3.98 -0.96 0.59
C TYR A 81 -2.78 -1.51 1.36
N LEU A 82 -1.69 -0.74 1.39
CA LEU A 82 -0.55 -1.00 2.25
C LEU A 82 -0.75 -0.26 3.57
N PHE A 83 -0.71 -0.98 4.68
CA PHE A 83 -1.13 -0.44 5.97
C PHE A 83 -0.20 -0.83 7.13
N VAL A 84 -0.43 -0.18 8.26
CA VAL A 84 0.15 -0.48 9.57
C VAL A 84 -0.97 -0.81 10.55
N SER A 85 -0.93 -2.00 11.13
CA SER A 85 -1.90 -2.49 12.12
C SER A 85 -1.60 -2.02 13.54
N ASP A 86 -2.52 -2.26 14.47
CA ASP A 86 -2.30 -2.05 15.90
C ASP A 86 -1.46 -3.17 16.57
N TYR A 87 -1.19 -4.26 15.86
CA TYR A 87 -0.49 -5.45 16.35
C TYR A 87 1.02 -5.30 16.16
N GLN A 88 1.67 -4.60 17.08
CA GLN A 88 3.10 -4.28 17.02
C GLN A 88 4.00 -5.52 16.97
N GLU A 89 3.54 -6.61 17.58
CA GLU A 89 4.17 -7.92 17.57
C GLU A 89 4.34 -8.49 16.15
N GLU A 90 3.45 -8.13 15.22
CA GLU A 90 3.50 -8.56 13.82
C GLU A 90 4.48 -7.72 12.98
N TRP A 91 4.83 -6.52 13.42
CA TRP A 91 5.58 -5.58 12.58
C TRP A 91 6.97 -6.08 12.20
N ASN A 92 7.62 -6.86 13.08
CA ASN A 92 8.88 -7.50 12.75
C ASN A 92 8.72 -8.52 11.61
N HIS A 93 7.63 -9.29 11.63
CA HIS A 93 7.30 -10.24 10.58
C HIS A 93 6.93 -9.52 9.28
N ASP A 94 6.09 -8.49 9.35
CA ASP A 94 5.76 -7.64 8.19
C ASP A 94 7.01 -7.10 7.52
N ARG A 95 7.91 -6.45 8.28
CA ARG A 95 9.16 -5.89 7.76
C ARG A 95 10.07 -6.98 7.17
N ALA A 96 10.04 -8.19 7.70
CA ALA A 96 10.82 -9.30 7.19
C ALA A 96 10.37 -9.73 5.78
N GLU A 97 9.12 -9.47 5.39
CA GLU A 97 8.60 -9.74 4.03
C GLU A 97 9.05 -8.69 3.00
N PHE A 98 9.50 -7.49 3.42
CA PHE A 98 10.05 -6.44 2.55
C PHE A 98 11.43 -6.77 1.98
N ARG A 99 11.97 -7.95 2.31
CA ARG A 99 13.21 -8.47 1.73
C ARG A 99 13.08 -8.58 0.22
N ARG A 100 14.19 -8.34 -0.47
CA ARG A 100 14.29 -8.54 -1.91
C ARG A 100 14.03 -10.01 -2.23
N THR A 101 13.06 -10.25 -3.09
CA THR A 101 12.77 -11.55 -3.70
C THR A 101 12.99 -11.43 -5.21
N ILE A 102 13.19 -12.55 -5.87
CA ILE A 102 13.25 -12.61 -7.34
C ILE A 102 12.01 -13.38 -7.82
N HIS A 103 11.24 -12.77 -8.72
CA HIS A 103 10.11 -13.41 -9.39
C HIS A 103 10.38 -13.37 -10.90
N GLY A 104 10.86 -14.49 -11.46
CA GLY A 104 11.44 -14.49 -12.80
C GLY A 104 12.70 -13.63 -12.85
N ASP A 105 12.74 -12.64 -13.75
CA ASP A 105 13.85 -11.68 -13.86
C ASP A 105 13.59 -10.35 -13.11
N ILE A 106 12.51 -10.28 -12.33
CA ILE A 106 12.06 -9.05 -11.65
C ILE A 106 12.39 -9.13 -10.17
N GLU A 107 13.08 -8.10 -9.68
CA GLU A 107 13.21 -7.87 -8.24
C GLU A 107 11.87 -7.41 -7.67
N ALA A 108 11.40 -8.12 -6.64
CA ALA A 108 10.13 -7.88 -6.01
C ALA A 108 10.24 -7.88 -4.48
N LYS A 109 9.17 -7.45 -3.84
CA LYS A 109 8.93 -7.55 -2.40
C LYS A 109 7.58 -8.21 -2.22
N ARG A 110 7.46 -9.10 -1.23
CA ARG A 110 6.19 -9.69 -0.84
C ARG A 110 5.61 -8.83 0.27
N LEU A 111 4.39 -8.34 0.11
CA LEU A 111 3.75 -7.47 1.10
C LEU A 111 2.41 -8.03 1.48
N PHE A 112 2.07 -7.92 2.77
CA PHE A 112 0.70 -8.15 3.22
C PHE A 112 -0.11 -6.87 3.03
N ALA A 113 -1.26 -6.99 2.38
CA ALA A 113 -2.11 -5.89 1.97
C ALA A 113 -3.59 -6.27 2.08
N TYR A 114 -4.46 -5.26 2.06
CA TYR A 114 -5.89 -5.48 1.87
C TYR A 114 -6.26 -5.17 0.42
N ALA A 115 -6.78 -6.15 -0.31
CA ALA A 115 -7.20 -6.01 -1.69
C ALA A 115 -8.69 -5.64 -1.75
N TYR A 116 -9.00 -4.38 -2.00
CA TYR A 116 -10.35 -3.89 -2.23
C TYR A 116 -10.73 -4.02 -3.70
N ASN A 117 -11.74 -4.83 -4.02
CA ASN A 117 -12.27 -4.95 -5.37
C ASN A 117 -13.42 -3.94 -5.56
N HIS A 118 -13.23 -2.96 -6.46
CA HIS A 118 -14.24 -1.93 -6.73
C HIS A 118 -15.50 -2.50 -7.39
N ASP A 119 -15.34 -3.51 -8.24
CA ASP A 119 -16.40 -4.07 -9.06
C ASP A 119 -17.17 -5.17 -8.32
N THR A 120 -16.50 -5.88 -7.40
CA THR A 120 -17.15 -6.85 -6.49
C THR A 120 -16.63 -6.71 -5.05
N PRO A 121 -17.08 -5.70 -4.29
CA PRO A 121 -16.56 -5.42 -2.95
C PRO A 121 -16.65 -6.57 -1.95
N ALA A 122 -17.62 -7.48 -2.14
CA ALA A 122 -17.79 -8.68 -1.31
C ALA A 122 -16.62 -9.69 -1.41
N PHE A 123 -15.78 -9.60 -2.44
CA PHE A 123 -14.58 -10.40 -2.62
C PHE A 123 -13.29 -9.64 -2.25
N SER A 124 -13.42 -8.59 -1.44
CA SER A 124 -12.26 -7.89 -0.88
C SER A 124 -11.70 -8.65 0.30
N ASP A 125 -10.39 -8.88 0.34
CA ASP A 125 -9.76 -9.69 1.38
C ASP A 125 -8.32 -9.25 1.69
N PHE A 126 -7.81 -9.68 2.83
CA PHE A 126 -6.40 -9.59 3.16
C PHE A 126 -5.60 -10.66 2.44
N GLY A 127 -4.40 -10.31 1.98
CA GLY A 127 -3.56 -11.27 1.30
C GLY A 127 -2.15 -10.75 1.08
N HIS A 128 -1.28 -11.67 0.66
CA HIS A 128 0.04 -11.30 0.18
C HIS A 128 0.00 -10.96 -1.30
N MET A 129 0.71 -9.92 -1.67
CA MET A 129 0.93 -9.52 -3.05
C MET A 129 2.42 -9.37 -3.32
N GLY A 130 2.82 -9.57 -4.57
CA GLY A 130 4.14 -9.17 -5.03
C GLY A 130 4.11 -7.74 -5.55
N VAL A 131 5.06 -6.92 -5.13
CA VAL A 131 5.27 -5.58 -5.71
C VAL A 131 6.69 -5.40 -6.20
N THR A 132 6.85 -4.65 -7.28
CA THR A 132 8.13 -4.11 -7.72
C THR A 132 8.09 -2.59 -7.69
N ILE A 133 9.28 -1.98 -7.70
CA ILE A 133 9.43 -0.52 -7.74
C ILE A 133 10.04 -0.16 -9.09
N THR A 134 9.36 0.69 -9.84
CA THR A 134 9.85 1.18 -11.13
C THR A 134 10.94 2.25 -10.95
N LYS A 135 11.63 2.60 -12.04
CA LYS A 135 12.75 3.57 -12.01
C LYS A 135 12.36 4.95 -11.49
N ASP A 136 11.09 5.32 -11.60
CA ASP A 136 10.45 6.53 -11.10
C ASP A 136 9.95 6.41 -9.66
N LEU A 137 10.35 5.34 -8.94
CA LEU A 137 10.08 5.10 -7.52
C LEU A 137 8.60 4.89 -7.20
N ARG A 138 7.86 4.25 -8.13
CA ARG A 138 6.44 3.92 -8.01
C ARG A 138 6.24 2.42 -7.80
N LEU A 139 5.14 2.08 -7.13
CA LEU A 139 4.80 0.68 -6.83
C LEU A 139 3.96 0.08 -7.96
N PHE A 140 4.35 -1.12 -8.40
CA PHE A 140 3.60 -1.91 -9.36
C PHE A 140 3.37 -3.32 -8.81
N ARG A 141 2.14 -3.82 -8.94
CA ARG A 141 1.81 -5.20 -8.57
C ARG A 141 2.31 -6.17 -9.64
N ILE A 142 2.81 -7.32 -9.22
CA ILE A 142 3.24 -8.41 -10.11
C ILE A 142 2.42 -9.70 -9.96
N TRP A 143 1.85 -9.98 -8.78
CA TRP A 143 0.91 -11.09 -8.52
C TRP A 143 0.05 -10.79 -7.29
#